data_AF-A0A7X6Q600-F1
#
_entry.id   AF-A0A7X6Q600-F1
#
_cell.length_a   1.000
_cell.length_b   1.000
_cell.length_c   1.000
_cell.angle_alpha   90.00
_cell.angle_beta   90.00
_cell.angle_gamma   90.00
#
_symmetry.space_group_name_H-M   'P 1'
#
loop_
_entity.id
_entity.type
_entity.pdbx_description
1 polymer ?
#
loop_
_entity_poly.entity_id
_entity_poly.type
_entity_poly.pdbx_seq_one_letter_code
_entity_poly.pdbx_strand_id
1 'polypeptide(L)' 'MVLTYIFVIAITAEAMSGALAAGRRNMDLFGVALIAFITALGGGTVRDMLLG' A
#
# COMPACT_ATOMS: atom_id res chain seq x y z
N MET A 1 19.38 6.98 4.39
CA MET A 1 18.63 7.96 5.20
C MET A 1 17.49 8.57 4.42
N VAL A 2 17.74 9.40 3.39
CA VAL A 2 16.65 10.01 2.58
C VAL A 2 15.71 8.98 1.96
N LEU A 3 16.25 7.91 1.36
CA LEU A 3 15.44 6.86 0.73
C LEU A 3 14.49 6.16 1.72
N THR A 4 14.95 5.94 2.94
CA THR A 4 14.16 5.31 4.01
C THR A 4 12.99 6.18 4.43
N TYR A 5 13.20 7.50 4.55
CA TYR A 5 12.12 8.44 4.85
C TYR A 5 11.07 8.46 3.74
N ILE A 6 11.50 8.52 2.48
CA ILE A 6 10.58 8.48 1.32
C ILE A 6 9.81 7.16 1.31
N PHE A 7 10.47 6.03 1.58
CA PHE A 7 9.83 4.72 1.63
C PHE A 7 8.73 4.65 2.69
N VAL A 8 8.99 5.13 3.90
CA VAL A 8 7.99 5.14 4.99
C VAL A 8 6.81 6.05 4.64
N ILE A 9 7.06 7.23 4.08
CA ILE A 9 5.98 8.15 3.66
C ILE A 9 5.13 7.50 2.56
N ALA A 10 5.77 6.91 1.55
CA ALA A 10 5.09 6.28 0.42
C ALA A 10 4.24 5.09 0.87
N ILE A 11 4.79 4.18 1.68
CA ILE A 11 4.06 2.98 2.10
C ILE A 11 2.85 3.33 2.98
N THR A 12 2.96 4.37 3.82
CA THR A 12 1.82 4.86 4.61
C THR A 12 0.76 5.51 3.72
N ALA A 13 1.16 6.33 2.73
CA ALA A 13 0.23 6.97 1.80
C ALA A 13 -0.52 5.95 0.92
N GLU A 14 0.17 4.94 0.42
CA GLU A 14 -0.43 3.84 -0.35
C GLU A 14 -1.38 3.00 0.50
N ALA A 15 -0.99 2.64 1.72
CA ALA A 15 -1.86 1.91 2.65
C ALA A 15 -3.16 2.67 2.94
N MET A 16 -3.09 3.98 3.20
CA MET A 16 -4.26 4.83 3.43
C MET A 16 -5.15 4.92 2.18
N SER A 17 -4.55 5.01 0.99
CA SER A 17 -5.29 5.05 -0.27
C SER A 17 -6.05 3.75 -0.52
N GLY A 18 -5.39 2.60 -0.30
CA GLY A 18 -6.01 1.28 -0.37
C GLY A 18 -7.13 1.09 0.65
N ALA A 19 -6.90 1.49 1.90
CA ALA A 19 -7.92 1.42 2.96
C ALA A 19 -9.15 2.28 2.62
N LEU A 20 -8.94 3.51 2.12
CA LEU A 20 -10.03 4.40 1.75
C LEU A 20 -10.81 3.89 0.53
N ALA A 21 -10.11 3.33 -0.47
CA ALA A 21 -10.73 2.72 -1.64
C ALA A 21 -11.60 1.50 -1.25
N ALA A 22 -11.09 0.65 -0.37
CA ALA A 22 -11.83 -0.50 0.16
C ALA A 22 -13.03 -0.06 1.03
N GLY A 23 -12.84 0.96 1.87
CA GLY A 23 -13.92 1.56 2.66
C GLY A 23 -15.05 2.13 1.80
N ARG A 24 -14.72 2.80 0.68
CA ARG A 24 -15.71 3.28 -0.30
C ARG A 24 -16.50 2.16 -0.98
N ARG A 25 -15.99 0.93 -0.95
CA ARG A 25 -16.66 -0.27 -1.48
C ARG A 25 -17.43 -1.04 -0.41
N ASN A 26 -17.57 -0.49 0.80
CA ASN A 26 -18.25 -1.12 1.94
C ASN A 26 -17.67 -2.51 2.29
N MET A 27 -16.34 -2.68 2.14
CA MET A 27 -15.65 -3.88 2.59
C MET A 27 -15.63 -3.95 4.12
N ASP A 28 -15.59 -5.17 4.66
CA ASP A 28 -15.38 -5.42 6.07
C ASP A 28 -13.94 -5.07 6.50
N LEU A 29 -13.68 -5.07 7.81
CA LEU A 29 -12.36 -4.69 8.34
C LEU A 29 -11.23 -5.57 7.78
N PHE A 30 -11.51 -6.86 7.56
CA PHE A 30 -10.55 -7.77 6.96
C PHE A 30 -10.26 -7.40 5.50
N GLY A 31 -11.29 -7.15 4.69
CA GLY A 31 -11.13 -6.72 3.31
C GLY A 31 -10.40 -5.38 3.20
N VAL A 32 -10.73 -4.41 4.06
CA VAL A 32 -10.02 -3.12 4.13
C VAL A 32 -8.55 -3.31 4.48
N ALA A 33 -8.24 -4.13 5.49
CA ALA A 33 -6.86 -4.42 5.88
C ALA A 33 -6.07 -5.12 4.77
N LEU A 34 -6.70 -6.09 4.09
CA LEU A 34 -6.09 -6.83 3.00
C LEU A 34 -5.76 -5.92 1.81
N ILE A 35 -6.72 -5.09 1.38
CA ILE A 35 -6.50 -4.15 0.27
C ILE A 35 -5.45 -3.11 0.64
N ALA A 36 -5.49 -2.55 1.86
CA ALA A 36 -4.45 -1.63 2.33
C ALA A 36 -3.06 -2.25 2.26
N PHE A 37 -2.90 -3.52 2.68
CA PHE A 37 -1.64 -4.25 2.62
C PHE A 37 -1.15 -4.48 1.19
N ILE A 38 -2.05 -4.94 0.30
CA ILE A 38 -1.73 -5.22 -1.10
C ILE A 38 -1.32 -3.92 -1.81
N THR A 39 -2.05 -2.82 -1.59
CA THR A 39 -1.72 -1.51 -2.18
C THR A 39 -0.37 -1.00 -1.68
N ALA A 40 -0.11 -1.08 -0.37
CA ALA A 40 1.14 -0.61 0.23
C ALA A 40 2.38 -1.37 -0.28
N LEU A 41 2.29 -2.69 -0.44
CA LEU A 41 3.40 -3.53 -0.90
C LEU A 41 3.50 -3.62 -2.42
N GLY A 42 2.39 -3.43 -3.13
CA GLY A 42 2.28 -3.68 -4.57
C GLY A 42 3.29 -2.90 -5.41
N GLY A 43 3.48 -1.62 -5.12
CA GLY A 43 4.46 -0.79 -5.85
C GLY A 43 5.90 -1.28 -5.69
N GLY A 44 6.29 -1.66 -4.46
CA GLY A 44 7.61 -2.22 -4.16
C GLY A 44 7.81 -3.58 -4.83
N THR A 45 6.83 -4.48 -4.74
CA THR A 45 6.86 -5.78 -5.40
C THR A 45 7.01 -5.66 -6.91
N VAL A 46 6.27 -4.76 -7.55
CA VAL A 46 6.38 -4.53 -9.00
C VAL A 46 7.75 -3.97 -9.36
N ARG A 47 8.27 -3.01 -8.60
CA ARG A 47 9.62 -2.49 -8.79
C ARG A 47 10.65 -3.61 -8.72
N ASP A 48 10.56 -4.46 -7.71
CA ASP A 48 11.52 -5.55 -7.50
C ASP A 48 11.42 -6.59 -8.62
N MET A 49 10.21 -6.92 -9.08
CA MET A 49 10.01 -7.79 -10.25
C MET A 49 10.59 -7.22 -11.55
N LEU A 50 10.54 -5.89 -11.74
CA LEU A 50 11.06 -5.23 -12.93
C LEU A 50 12.58 -5.06 -12.90
N LEU A 51 13.15 -4.84 -11.71
CA LEU A 51 14.58 -4.57 -11.54
C LEU A 51 15.41 -5.83 -11.31
N GLY A 52 14.81 -6.92 -10.83
CA GLY A 52 15.50 -8.20 -10.57
C GLY A 52 16.37 -8.15 -9.32
#